data_AF-A0A4P5VCY9-F1
#
_entry.id   AF-A0A4P5VCY9-F1
#
_cell.length_a   1.000
_cell.length_b   1.000
_cell.length_c   1.000
_cell.angle_alpha   90.00
_cell.angle_beta   90.00
_cell.angle_gamma   90.00
#
_symmetry.space_group_name_H-M   'P 1'
#
loop_
_entity.id
_entity.type
_entity.pdbx_description
1 polymer ?
#
loop_
_entity_poly.entity_id
_entity_poly.type
_entity_poly.pdbx_seq_one_letter_code
_entity_poly.pdbx_strand_id
1 'polypeptide(L)'
;MYNYENLLIELFGQDYAINESLVYSLQFSHLRTGGQSKASKSALSRDLSDLVGFVEKYRSSLIDDEYNSHEYSVKLIQIPKISNTNRGDAAIEFVRWDILSAEDKAAYEQIIVLVKDKKVKVEGANVSRLKPQEVVDSINKKFAGFKVDTNLHAVLYKLFQIRPPYKSEDPFDTNTKYCLYDEPHGDYVYLQEWVEFVIHYLQSSSLQPPQLRQRLKDQQYLSCSDFE
;
A
#
# COMPACT_ATOMS: atom_id res chain seq x y z
N MET A 1 -31.05 11.24 -27.09
CA MET A 1 -31.28 9.85 -26.61
C MET A 1 -32.49 9.75 -25.69
N TYR A 2 -32.71 10.66 -24.73
CA TYR A 2 -33.84 10.59 -23.79
C TYR A 2 -35.24 10.48 -24.44
N ASN A 3 -35.45 11.19 -25.55
CA ASN A 3 -36.75 11.15 -26.26
C ASN A 3 -37.03 9.81 -26.95
N TYR A 4 -35.99 9.09 -27.39
CA TYR A 4 -36.14 7.78 -28.02
C TYR A 4 -36.41 6.69 -26.98
N GLU A 5 -35.76 6.80 -25.82
CA GLU A 5 -36.00 5.93 -24.67
C GLU A 5 -37.44 6.03 -24.16
N ASN A 6 -37.95 7.25 -23.96
CA ASN A 6 -39.32 7.45 -23.50
C ASN A 6 -40.34 6.89 -24.49
N LEU A 7 -40.07 7.04 -25.79
CA LEU A 7 -40.93 6.46 -26.84
C LEU A 7 -40.91 4.93 -26.81
N LEU A 8 -39.75 4.30 -26.59
CA LEU A 8 -39.66 2.84 -26.48
C LEU A 8 -40.37 2.31 -25.23
N ILE A 9 -40.22 2.98 -24.10
CA ILE A 9 -40.92 2.63 -22.85
C ILE A 9 -42.43 2.79 -23.04
N GLU A 10 -42.88 3.83 -23.72
CA GLU A 10 -44.30 4.06 -24.01
C GLU A 10 -44.89 2.99 -24.93
N LEU A 11 -44.14 2.56 -25.95
CA LEU A 11 -44.62 1.61 -26.96
C LEU A 11 -44.51 0.15 -26.54
N PHE A 12 -43.47 -0.22 -25.79
CA PHE A 12 -43.13 -1.62 -25.52
C PHE A 12 -43.04 -1.95 -24.02
N GLY A 13 -43.17 -0.97 -23.14
CA GLY A 13 -43.06 -1.15 -21.69
C GLY A 13 -41.61 -1.07 -21.18
N GLN A 14 -41.45 -1.03 -19.85
CA GLN A 14 -40.14 -0.85 -19.21
C GLN A 14 -39.15 -1.98 -19.48
N ASP A 15 -39.63 -3.20 -19.72
CA ASP A 15 -38.78 -4.38 -19.92
C ASP A 15 -37.95 -4.32 -21.23
N TYR A 16 -38.32 -3.42 -22.16
CA TYR A 16 -37.62 -3.20 -23.43
C TYR A 16 -36.86 -1.86 -23.48
N ALA A 17 -36.69 -1.22 -22.32
CA ALA A 17 -35.89 0.00 -22.19
C ALA A 17 -34.42 -0.27 -22.53
N ILE A 18 -33.77 0.65 -23.26
CA ILE A 18 -32.37 0.48 -23.69
C ILE A 18 -31.41 0.81 -22.54
N ASN A 19 -31.89 1.47 -21.49
CA ASN A 19 -31.12 1.82 -20.29
C ASN A 19 -30.28 0.66 -19.70
N GLU A 20 -30.78 -0.59 -19.71
CA GLU A 20 -30.04 -1.76 -19.21
C GLU A 20 -28.95 -2.22 -20.19
N SER A 21 -29.15 -2.03 -21.49
CA SER A 21 -28.19 -2.39 -22.55
C SER A 21 -27.05 -1.36 -22.69
N LEU A 22 -27.25 -0.15 -22.19
CA LEU A 22 -26.36 1.00 -22.33
C LEU A 22 -25.13 0.96 -21.41
N VAL A 23 -25.11 0.09 -20.40
CA VAL A 23 -24.00 0.02 -19.41
C VAL A 23 -22.65 -0.23 -20.09
N TYR A 24 -22.61 -1.09 -21.11
CA TYR A 24 -21.40 -1.39 -21.87
C TYR A 24 -21.04 -0.28 -22.87
N SER A 25 -22.03 0.31 -23.53
CA SER A 25 -21.85 1.40 -24.50
C SER A 25 -21.35 2.70 -23.83
N LEU A 26 -21.72 2.93 -22.57
CA LEU A 26 -21.28 4.08 -21.78
C LEU A 26 -19.80 4.02 -21.37
N GLN A 27 -19.16 2.84 -21.39
CA GLN A 27 -17.72 2.72 -21.12
C GLN A 27 -16.85 3.43 -22.18
N PHE A 28 -17.39 3.61 -23.39
CA PHE A 28 -16.70 4.26 -24.51
C PHE A 28 -17.02 5.75 -24.66
N SER A 29 -17.88 6.33 -23.80
CA SER A 29 -18.19 7.76 -23.82
C SER A 29 -17.14 8.56 -23.04
N HIS A 30 -16.56 9.57 -23.69
CA HIS A 30 -15.57 10.47 -23.07
C HIS A 30 -16.12 11.33 -21.91
N LEU A 31 -17.44 11.38 -21.72
CA LEU A 31 -18.10 12.16 -20.67
C LEU A 31 -18.84 11.24 -19.70
N ARG A 32 -18.19 10.92 -18.57
CA ARG A 32 -18.79 10.11 -17.50
C ARG A 32 -19.18 11.00 -16.33
N THR A 33 -20.44 10.96 -15.94
CA THR A 33 -20.89 11.56 -14.67
C THR A 33 -20.60 10.62 -13.50
N GLY A 34 -20.45 11.17 -12.28
CA GLY A 34 -20.14 10.38 -11.08
C GLY A 34 -21.15 9.26 -10.78
N GLY A 35 -22.44 9.48 -11.08
CA GLY A 35 -23.50 8.47 -10.95
C GLY A 35 -23.38 7.33 -11.96
N GLN A 36 -23.07 7.64 -13.23
CA GLN A 36 -22.87 6.63 -14.28
C GLN A 36 -21.65 5.75 -14.02
N SER A 37 -20.58 6.32 -13.45
CA SER A 37 -19.39 5.56 -13.04
C SER A 37 -19.70 4.55 -11.93
N LYS A 38 -20.51 4.94 -10.94
CA LYS A 38 -20.94 4.05 -9.85
C LYS A 38 -21.82 2.90 -10.36
N ALA A 39 -22.81 3.20 -11.21
CA ALA A 39 -23.68 2.17 -11.79
C ALA A 39 -22.92 1.18 -12.68
N SER A 40 -21.96 1.66 -13.49
CA SER A 40 -21.09 0.79 -14.29
C SER A 40 -20.23 -0.12 -13.42
N LYS A 41 -19.66 0.41 -12.32
CA LYS A 41 -18.84 -0.38 -11.38
C LYS A 41 -19.67 -1.43 -10.65
N SER A 42 -20.89 -1.11 -10.21
CA SER A 42 -21.75 -2.07 -9.51
C SER A 42 -22.23 -3.18 -10.43
N ALA A 43 -22.56 -2.88 -11.69
CA ALA A 43 -22.91 -3.90 -12.68
C ALA A 43 -21.73 -4.83 -12.95
N LEU A 44 -20.55 -4.25 -13.24
CA LEU A 44 -19.34 -5.03 -13.52
C LEU A 44 -18.86 -5.85 -12.33
N SER A 45 -19.14 -5.43 -11.09
CA SER A 45 -18.65 -6.10 -9.88
C SER A 45 -19.21 -7.52 -9.69
N ARG A 46 -20.44 -7.77 -10.13
CA ARG A 46 -21.08 -9.10 -10.03
C ARG A 46 -20.46 -10.04 -11.06
N ASP A 47 -20.42 -9.60 -12.32
CA ASP A 47 -19.83 -10.37 -13.42
C ASP A 47 -18.33 -10.65 -13.19
N LEU A 48 -17.61 -9.68 -12.61
CA LEU A 48 -16.20 -9.84 -12.27
C LEU A 48 -16.00 -10.86 -11.14
N SER A 49 -16.90 -10.90 -10.15
CA SER A 49 -16.83 -11.89 -9.07
C SER A 49 -17.00 -13.32 -9.60
N ASP A 50 -17.92 -13.52 -10.55
CA ASP A 50 -18.15 -14.83 -11.16
C ASP A 50 -16.96 -15.26 -12.03
N LEU A 51 -16.37 -14.34 -12.79
CA LEU A 51 -15.14 -14.60 -13.56
C LEU A 51 -13.95 -14.91 -12.66
N VAL A 52 -13.76 -14.16 -11.57
CA VAL A 52 -12.70 -14.42 -10.59
C VAL A 52 -12.90 -15.79 -9.95
N GLY A 53 -14.14 -16.12 -9.57
CA GLY A 53 -14.49 -17.44 -9.04
C GLY A 53 -14.21 -18.57 -10.04
N PHE A 54 -14.52 -18.37 -11.31
CA PHE A 54 -14.18 -19.33 -12.38
C PHE A 54 -12.66 -19.53 -12.50
N VAL A 55 -11.88 -18.44 -12.51
CA VAL A 55 -10.42 -18.49 -12.62
C VAL A 55 -9.79 -19.20 -11.41
N GLU A 56 -10.24 -18.89 -10.20
CA GLU A 56 -9.77 -19.54 -8.97
C GLU A 56 -10.11 -21.04 -8.96
N LYS A 57 -11.34 -21.39 -9.37
CA LYS A 57 -11.77 -22.80 -9.49
C LYS A 57 -10.96 -23.55 -10.55
N TYR A 58 -10.69 -22.93 -11.69
CA TYR A 58 -9.85 -23.51 -12.73
C TYR A 58 -8.43 -23.74 -12.22
N ARG A 59 -7.81 -22.73 -11.61
CA ARG A 59 -6.46 -22.83 -11.04
C ARG A 59 -6.33 -23.90 -9.98
N SER A 60 -7.30 -24.00 -9.07
CA SER A 60 -7.32 -25.03 -8.02
C SER A 60 -7.64 -26.43 -8.53
N SER A 61 -8.20 -26.55 -9.73
CA SER A 61 -8.44 -27.85 -10.38
C SER A 61 -7.24 -28.37 -11.19
N LEU A 62 -6.23 -27.53 -11.44
CA LEU A 62 -5.00 -27.94 -12.12
C LEU A 62 -4.14 -28.79 -11.17
N ILE A 63 -3.45 -29.77 -11.74
CA ILE A 63 -2.48 -30.59 -11.02
C ILE A 63 -1.23 -29.73 -10.78
N ASP A 64 -0.56 -29.91 -9.63
CA ASP A 64 0.62 -29.12 -9.24
C ASP A 64 1.72 -29.09 -10.31
N ASP A 65 1.91 -30.19 -11.05
CA ASP A 65 2.89 -30.28 -12.14
C ASP A 65 2.53 -29.37 -13.33
N GLU A 66 1.23 -29.27 -13.68
CA GLU A 66 0.76 -28.39 -14.76
C GLU A 66 0.77 -26.93 -14.33
N TYR A 67 0.37 -26.64 -13.09
CA TYR A 67 0.36 -25.29 -12.54
C TYR A 67 1.77 -24.69 -12.44
N ASN A 68 2.76 -25.51 -12.06
CA ASN A 68 4.15 -25.10 -11.93
C ASN A 68 4.98 -25.29 -13.22
N SER A 69 4.36 -25.72 -14.32
CA SER A 69 5.06 -25.91 -15.58
C SER A 69 5.64 -24.58 -16.10
N HIS A 70 6.92 -24.62 -16.47
CA HIS A 70 7.62 -23.45 -17.03
C HIS A 70 7.06 -23.06 -18.41
N GLU A 71 6.43 -24.00 -19.14
CA GLU A 71 5.81 -23.74 -20.44
C GLU A 71 4.65 -22.73 -20.36
N TYR A 72 4.02 -22.61 -19.18
CA TYR A 72 2.91 -21.69 -18.93
C TYR A 72 3.27 -20.55 -17.96
N SER A 73 4.55 -20.44 -17.53
CA SER A 73 5.00 -19.45 -16.56
C SER A 73 5.69 -18.27 -17.25
N VAL A 74 4.96 -17.16 -17.45
CA VAL A 74 5.54 -15.89 -17.92
C VAL A 74 5.87 -15.00 -16.71
N LYS A 75 7.15 -14.93 -16.33
CA LYS A 75 7.64 -14.06 -15.26
C LYS A 75 8.12 -12.73 -15.86
N LEU A 76 7.37 -11.66 -15.62
CA LEU A 76 7.78 -10.30 -16.00
C LEU A 76 8.49 -9.63 -14.82
N ILE A 77 9.77 -9.29 -14.99
CA ILE A 77 10.54 -8.51 -14.02
C ILE A 77 10.82 -7.15 -14.65
N GLN A 78 10.32 -6.08 -14.04
CA GLN A 78 10.61 -4.71 -14.47
C GLN A 78 11.82 -4.21 -13.70
N ILE A 79 12.90 -3.90 -14.42
CA ILE A 79 14.10 -3.32 -13.82
C ILE A 79 14.22 -1.89 -14.32
N PRO A 80 14.13 -0.88 -13.43
CA PRO A 80 14.35 0.50 -13.82
C PRO A 80 15.82 0.69 -14.20
N LYS A 81 16.07 0.99 -15.47
CA LYS A 81 17.40 1.35 -15.97
C LYS A 81 17.65 2.83 -15.64
N ILE A 82 18.51 3.09 -14.65
CA ILE A 82 18.97 4.46 -14.38
C ILE A 82 20.03 4.78 -15.44
N SER A 83 19.58 5.16 -16.63
CA SER A 83 20.46 5.66 -17.70
C SER A 83 20.54 7.17 -17.58
N ASN A 84 21.76 7.69 -17.45
CA ASN A 84 22.07 9.13 -17.47
C ASN A 84 22.32 9.63 -18.90
N THR A 85 21.84 8.91 -19.92
CA THR A 85 22.13 9.22 -21.32
C THR A 85 20.89 9.58 -22.13
N ASN A 86 21.11 10.59 -22.97
CA ASN A 86 20.16 11.40 -23.68
C ASN A 86 19.33 10.60 -24.70
N ARG A 87 18.00 10.64 -24.58
CA ARG A 87 16.96 10.39 -25.61
C ARG A 87 17.24 9.21 -26.57
N GLY A 88 16.72 8.02 -26.25
CA GLY A 88 16.62 6.92 -27.21
C GLY A 88 16.46 5.50 -26.66
N ASP A 89 16.46 5.32 -25.34
CA ASP A 89 16.42 3.97 -24.76
C ASP A 89 15.08 3.27 -25.01
N ALA A 90 15.14 2.01 -25.45
CA ALA A 90 13.97 1.17 -25.62
C ALA A 90 13.27 0.97 -24.27
N ALA A 91 11.96 1.20 -24.21
CA ALA A 91 11.19 1.12 -22.97
C ALA A 91 11.13 -0.30 -22.38
N ILE A 92 11.38 -1.33 -23.20
CA ILE A 92 11.34 -2.75 -22.82
C ILE A 92 12.47 -3.47 -23.57
N GLU A 93 13.41 -4.05 -22.82
CA GLU A 93 14.47 -4.93 -23.34
C GLU A 93 14.22 -6.37 -22.85
N PHE A 94 14.12 -7.32 -23.79
CA PHE A 94 13.98 -8.74 -23.46
C PHE A 94 15.38 -9.36 -23.28
N VAL A 95 15.65 -9.86 -22.08
CA VAL A 95 16.92 -10.52 -21.77
C VAL A 95 16.69 -12.03 -21.69
N ARG A 96 17.47 -12.80 -22.45
CA ARG A 96 17.42 -14.27 -22.37
C ARG A 96 18.21 -14.76 -21.16
N TRP A 97 17.50 -15.33 -20.20
CA TRP A 97 18.06 -15.79 -18.93
C TRP A 97 19.18 -16.83 -19.09
N ASP A 98 19.09 -17.68 -20.12
CA ASP A 98 20.04 -18.77 -20.35
C ASP A 98 21.45 -18.29 -20.72
N ILE A 99 21.58 -17.06 -21.22
CA ILE A 99 22.82 -16.49 -21.75
C ILE A 99 23.46 -15.52 -20.74
N LEU A 100 22.79 -15.23 -19.63
CA LEU A 100 23.30 -14.31 -18.61
C LEU A 100 24.51 -14.92 -17.86
N SER A 101 25.47 -14.04 -17.56
CA SER A 101 26.61 -14.37 -16.71
C SER A 101 26.15 -14.72 -15.29
N ALA A 102 26.98 -15.45 -14.53
CA ALA A 102 26.66 -15.78 -13.14
C ALA A 102 26.55 -14.53 -12.24
N GLU A 103 27.33 -13.50 -12.56
CA GLU A 103 27.33 -12.20 -11.86
C GLU A 103 26.03 -11.44 -12.10
N ASP A 104 25.57 -11.39 -13.36
CA ASP A 104 24.27 -10.78 -13.68
C ASP A 104 23.15 -11.55 -12.99
N LYS A 105 23.12 -12.88 -13.10
CA LYS A 105 22.09 -13.71 -12.44
C LYS A 105 21.98 -13.42 -10.93
N ALA A 106 23.11 -13.26 -10.24
CA ALA A 106 23.13 -12.90 -8.83
C ALA A 106 22.56 -11.48 -8.56
N ALA A 107 22.90 -10.50 -9.40
CA ALA A 107 22.34 -9.15 -9.29
C ALA A 107 20.82 -9.13 -9.53
N TYR A 108 20.35 -9.89 -10.53
CA TYR A 108 18.91 -10.06 -10.80
C TYR A 108 18.20 -10.74 -9.62
N GLU A 109 18.78 -11.79 -9.03
CA GLU A 109 18.22 -12.44 -7.83
C GLU A 109 18.11 -11.49 -6.63
N GLN A 110 19.14 -10.67 -6.37
CA GLN A 110 19.10 -9.67 -5.30
C GLN A 110 17.98 -8.64 -5.51
N ILE A 111 17.77 -8.18 -6.75
CA ILE A 111 16.68 -7.26 -7.09
C ILE A 111 15.31 -7.93 -6.92
N ILE A 112 15.16 -9.18 -7.36
CA ILE A 112 13.92 -9.96 -7.18
C ILE A 112 13.60 -10.13 -5.69
N VAL A 113 14.60 -10.45 -4.86
CA VAL A 113 14.45 -10.57 -3.40
C VAL A 113 14.02 -9.24 -2.79
N LEU A 114 14.65 -8.13 -3.17
CA LEU A 114 14.25 -6.78 -2.73
C LEU A 114 12.80 -6.44 -3.08
N VAL A 115 12.35 -6.81 -4.29
CA VAL A 115 10.96 -6.61 -4.74
C VAL A 115 9.98 -7.53 -4.01
N LYS A 116 10.41 -8.73 -3.63
CA LYS A 116 9.61 -9.70 -2.87
C LYS A 116 9.48 -9.30 -1.40
N ASP A 117 10.55 -8.82 -0.78
CA ASP A 117 10.56 -8.31 0.60
C ASP A 117 9.74 -7.02 0.74
N LYS A 118 9.62 -6.22 -0.33
CA LYS A 118 8.75 -5.03 -0.32
C LYS A 118 7.24 -5.35 -0.23
N LYS A 119 6.84 -6.60 -0.42
CA LYS A 119 5.48 -7.08 -0.11
C LYS A 119 5.49 -7.77 1.23
N VAL A 120 5.71 -7.01 2.30
CA VAL A 120 5.32 -7.46 3.64
C VAL A 120 3.79 -7.57 3.64
N LYS A 121 3.29 -8.77 3.34
CA LYS A 121 1.93 -9.15 3.73
C LYS A 121 1.93 -9.20 5.25
N VAL A 122 1.54 -8.09 5.87
CA VAL A 122 1.24 -8.07 7.31
C VAL A 122 -0.05 -8.88 7.47
N GLU A 123 0.11 -10.17 7.70
CA GLU A 123 -1.01 -11.05 7.99
C GLU A 123 -1.79 -10.53 9.21
N GLY A 124 -3.10 -10.65 9.08
CA GLY A 124 -4.05 -10.02 9.98
C GLY A 124 -3.93 -10.53 11.42
N ALA A 125 -3.65 -9.59 12.31
CA ALA A 125 -4.16 -9.61 13.67
C ALA A 125 -4.08 -8.17 14.22
N ASN A 126 -5.22 -7.53 14.45
CA ASN A 126 -5.33 -6.34 15.30
C ASN A 126 -5.03 -6.66 16.79
N VAL A 127 -4.28 -7.73 17.06
CA VAL A 127 -3.84 -8.10 18.40
C VAL A 127 -2.61 -7.23 18.66
N SER A 128 -2.68 -6.34 19.65
CA SER A 128 -1.62 -5.42 20.11
C SER A 128 -1.30 -4.15 19.28
N ARG A 129 -2.28 -3.60 18.54
CA ARG A 129 -2.13 -2.27 17.92
C ARG A 129 -2.64 -1.16 18.85
N LEU A 130 -1.85 -0.10 19.02
CA LEU A 130 -2.11 1.02 19.92
C LEU A 130 -2.42 2.30 19.15
N LYS A 131 -3.42 3.04 19.62
CA LYS A 131 -3.68 4.43 19.19
C LYS A 131 -2.64 5.38 19.78
N PRO A 132 -2.42 6.57 19.18
CA PRO A 132 -1.49 7.56 19.71
C PRO A 132 -1.70 7.87 21.20
N GLN A 133 -2.97 7.95 21.63
CA GLN A 133 -3.30 8.20 23.03
C GLN A 133 -2.89 7.05 23.94
N GLU A 134 -3.11 5.81 23.51
CA GLU A 134 -2.75 4.61 24.26
C GLU A 134 -1.23 4.44 24.37
N VAL A 135 -0.48 4.86 23.34
CA VAL A 135 1.00 4.94 23.39
C VAL A 135 1.44 5.90 24.49
N VAL A 136 0.90 7.12 24.51
CA VAL A 136 1.23 8.13 25.52
C VAL A 136 0.88 7.64 26.93
N ASP A 137 -0.29 7.02 27.10
CA ASP A 137 -0.73 6.47 28.38
C ASP A 137 0.17 5.32 28.83
N SER A 138 0.59 4.45 27.90
CA SER A 138 1.50 3.33 28.18
C SER A 138 2.90 3.80 28.56
N ILE A 139 3.43 4.84 27.90
CA ILE A 139 4.71 5.46 28.25
C ILE A 139 4.63 6.08 29.63
N ASN A 140 3.60 6.90 29.91
CA ASN A 140 3.45 7.57 31.21
C ASN A 140 3.23 6.60 32.38
N LYS A 141 2.73 5.39 32.14
CA LYS A 141 2.63 4.34 33.16
C LYS A 141 3.97 3.72 33.53
N LYS A 142 4.90 3.60 32.56
CA LYS A 142 6.19 2.92 32.73
C LYS A 142 7.36 3.89 32.97
N PHE A 143 7.28 5.11 32.47
CA PHE A 143 8.31 6.14 32.56
C PHE A 143 7.95 7.20 33.61
N ALA A 144 8.83 7.39 34.60
CA ALA A 144 8.62 8.30 35.73
C ALA A 144 9.36 9.65 35.62
N GLY A 145 10.12 9.90 34.54
CA GLY A 145 10.97 11.09 34.44
C GLY A 145 10.18 12.39 34.28
N PHE A 146 9.31 12.44 33.27
CA PHE A 146 8.42 13.57 33.02
C PHE A 146 7.18 13.09 32.25
N LYS A 147 6.11 13.89 32.29
CA LYS A 147 4.87 13.57 31.59
C LYS A 147 5.03 13.76 30.08
N VAL A 148 4.84 12.68 29.32
CA VAL A 148 4.76 12.70 27.87
C VAL A 148 3.36 13.15 27.46
N ASP A 149 3.27 14.17 26.60
CA ASP A 149 2.03 14.63 25.98
C ASP A 149 1.94 14.15 24.53
N THR A 150 0.74 14.24 23.93
CA THR A 150 0.50 13.87 22.52
C THR A 150 1.36 14.69 21.57
N ASN A 151 1.72 15.94 21.92
CA ASN A 151 2.62 16.75 21.13
C ASN A 151 4.05 16.21 21.15
N LEU A 152 4.56 15.77 22.29
CA LEU A 152 5.89 15.19 22.39
C LEU A 152 5.97 13.84 21.67
N HIS A 153 4.95 13.00 21.80
CA HIS A 153 4.84 11.80 20.96
C HIS A 153 4.89 12.17 19.47
N ALA A 154 4.22 13.26 19.07
CA ALA A 154 4.27 13.73 17.70
C ALA A 154 5.65 14.23 17.25
N VAL A 155 6.45 14.76 18.16
CA VAL A 155 7.83 15.15 17.90
C VAL A 155 8.71 13.92 17.73
N LEU A 156 8.53 12.91 18.59
CA LEU A 156 9.33 11.68 18.58
C LEU A 156 9.16 10.89 17.28
N TYR A 157 7.93 10.64 16.83
CA TYR A 157 7.76 9.87 15.57
C TYR A 157 8.35 10.61 14.35
N LYS A 158 8.36 11.96 14.39
CA LYS A 158 8.96 12.78 13.31
C LYS A 158 10.49 12.80 13.38
N LEU A 159 11.07 12.85 14.57
CA LEU A 159 12.51 12.80 14.76
C LEU A 159 13.09 11.46 14.30
N PHE A 160 12.40 10.37 14.61
CA PHE A 160 12.80 9.00 14.24
C PHE A 160 12.27 8.55 12.87
N GLN A 161 11.50 9.39 12.20
CA GLN A 161 10.96 9.14 10.86
C GLN A 161 10.25 7.79 10.70
N ILE A 162 9.57 7.31 11.75
CA ILE A 162 8.94 5.98 11.75
C ILE A 162 7.68 5.91 10.90
N ARG A 163 7.14 7.05 10.45
CA ARG A 163 5.99 7.15 9.57
C ARG A 163 6.01 8.47 8.80
N PRO A 164 5.35 8.56 7.63
CA PRO A 164 5.27 9.77 6.86
C PRO A 164 4.19 10.72 7.43
N PRO A 165 4.17 11.99 7.00
CA PRO A 165 3.12 12.91 7.40
C PRO A 165 1.74 12.46 6.89
N TYR A 166 0.69 13.03 7.49
CA TYR A 166 -0.67 12.81 7.03
C TYR A 166 -0.82 13.32 5.59
N LYS A 167 -1.47 12.54 4.70
CA LYS A 167 -1.59 12.80 3.25
C LYS A 167 -0.28 12.71 2.45
N SER A 168 0.66 11.87 2.88
CA SER A 168 1.80 11.44 2.05
C SER A 168 1.32 10.78 0.74
N GLU A 169 2.13 10.87 -0.32
CA GLU A 169 1.89 10.10 -1.56
C GLU A 169 1.95 8.59 -1.31
N ASP A 170 2.80 8.17 -0.36
CA ASP A 170 2.86 6.80 0.14
C ASP A 170 2.63 6.77 1.66
N PRO A 171 1.39 6.51 2.12
CA PRO A 171 1.08 6.35 3.55
C PRO A 171 1.64 5.05 4.16
N PHE A 172 2.02 4.07 3.34
CA PHE A 172 2.53 2.78 3.80
C PHE A 172 4.02 2.78 4.10
N ASP A 173 4.73 3.87 3.73
CA ASP A 173 6.15 4.11 4.02
C ASP A 173 6.39 4.34 5.52
N THR A 174 6.13 3.30 6.30
CA THR A 174 6.18 3.25 7.76
C THR A 174 7.24 2.24 8.16
N ASN A 175 7.92 2.50 9.28
CA ASN A 175 8.75 1.48 9.91
C ASN A 175 7.83 0.42 10.51
N THR A 176 7.67 -0.71 9.82
CA THR A 176 6.73 -1.78 10.16
C THR A 176 6.98 -2.40 11.53
N LYS A 177 8.16 -2.21 12.14
CA LYS A 177 8.48 -2.61 13.51
C LYS A 177 7.77 -1.74 14.57
N TYR A 178 7.46 -0.49 14.23
CA TYR A 178 7.00 0.52 15.18
C TYR A 178 5.62 1.10 14.84
N CYS A 179 5.30 1.25 13.55
CA CYS A 179 4.08 1.87 13.08
C CYS A 179 3.57 1.19 11.82
N LEU A 180 2.26 1.10 11.70
CA LEU A 180 1.56 0.57 10.54
C LEU A 180 0.46 1.56 10.12
N TYR A 181 0.15 1.58 8.84
CA TYR A 181 -0.98 2.34 8.31
C TYR A 181 -2.24 1.46 8.24
N ASP A 182 -3.32 1.94 8.82
CA ASP A 182 -4.66 1.34 8.79
C ASP A 182 -5.46 1.95 7.63
N GLU A 183 -5.43 1.28 6.48
CA GLU A 183 -6.11 1.71 5.25
C GLU A 183 -7.63 1.90 5.43
N PRO A 184 -8.38 0.98 6.08
CA PRO A 184 -9.81 1.16 6.36
C PRO A 184 -10.18 2.47 7.07
N HIS A 185 -9.35 2.90 8.02
CA HIS A 185 -9.63 4.08 8.85
C HIS A 185 -8.84 5.33 8.44
N GLY A 186 -7.86 5.18 7.55
CA GLY A 186 -7.00 6.26 7.09
C GLY A 186 -6.02 6.77 8.15
N ASP A 187 -5.78 5.98 9.20
CA ASP A 187 -5.02 6.37 10.38
C ASP A 187 -3.80 5.48 10.59
N TYR A 188 -2.87 5.92 11.42
CA TYR A 188 -1.71 5.13 11.78
C TYR A 188 -1.86 4.54 13.17
N VAL A 189 -1.46 3.29 13.28
CA VAL A 189 -1.46 2.51 14.52
C VAL A 189 -0.02 2.16 14.89
N TYR A 190 0.23 2.05 16.18
CA TYR A 190 1.57 1.80 16.73
C TYR A 190 1.65 0.42 17.35
N LEU A 191 2.86 -0.12 17.39
CA LEU A 191 3.15 -1.40 18.01
C LEU A 191 3.72 -1.21 19.42
N GLN A 192 3.70 -2.27 20.23
CA GLN A 192 4.20 -2.22 21.61
C GLN A 192 5.72 -1.95 21.66
N GLU A 193 6.43 -2.42 20.64
CA GLU A 193 7.85 -2.21 20.38
C GLU A 193 8.17 -0.71 20.30
N TRP A 194 7.27 0.12 19.76
CA TRP A 194 7.46 1.57 19.73
C TRP A 194 7.43 2.18 21.13
N VAL A 195 6.52 1.72 21.99
CA VAL A 195 6.43 2.17 23.38
C VAL A 195 7.71 1.86 24.13
N GLU A 196 8.23 0.65 23.96
CA GLU A 196 9.44 0.18 24.64
C GLU A 196 10.69 0.91 24.16
N PHE A 197 10.83 1.09 22.84
CA PHE A 197 11.88 1.91 22.25
C PHE A 197 11.87 3.34 22.79
N VAL A 198 10.71 4.00 22.82
CA VAL A 198 10.61 5.38 23.33
C VAL A 198 10.97 5.45 24.81
N ILE A 199 10.53 4.50 25.63
CA ILE A 199 10.90 4.45 27.05
C ILE A 199 12.41 4.29 27.20
N HIS A 200 13.01 3.35 26.46
CA HIS A 200 14.45 3.12 26.49
C HIS A 200 15.23 4.38 26.09
N TYR A 201 14.82 5.04 24.99
CA TYR A 201 15.39 6.29 24.54
C TYR A 201 15.27 7.41 25.58
N LEU A 202 14.11 7.58 26.21
CA LEU A 202 13.89 8.61 27.23
C LEU A 202 14.63 8.35 28.54
N GLN A 203 14.98 7.09 28.83
CA GLN A 203 15.80 6.71 29.98
C GLN A 203 17.29 6.89 29.72
N SER A 204 17.76 6.57 28.51
CA SER A 204 19.17 6.69 28.11
C SER A 204 19.55 8.13 27.74
N SER A 205 18.61 8.89 27.20
CA SER A 205 18.80 10.28 26.80
C SER A 205 18.51 11.24 27.94
N SER A 206 19.45 12.15 28.23
CA SER A 206 19.22 13.26 29.18
C SER A 206 18.42 14.43 28.56
N LEU A 207 17.93 14.28 27.32
CA LEU A 207 17.27 15.36 26.59
C LEU A 207 15.86 15.64 27.12
N GLN A 208 15.60 16.90 27.42
CA GLN A 208 14.29 17.38 27.87
C GLN A 208 13.35 17.67 26.69
N PRO A 209 12.02 17.66 26.90
CA PRO A 209 11.04 17.94 25.84
C PRO A 209 11.31 19.22 24.99
N PRO A 210 11.78 20.35 25.56
CA PRO A 210 12.11 21.53 24.76
C PRO A 210 13.27 21.29 23.78
N GLN A 211 14.28 20.52 24.18
CA GLN A 211 15.45 20.22 23.37
C GLN A 211 15.09 19.30 22.20
N LEU A 212 14.21 18.31 22.44
CA LEU A 212 13.69 17.43 21.39
C LEU A 212 12.88 18.23 20.34
N ARG A 213 12.05 19.18 20.81
CA ARG A 213 11.31 20.10 19.93
C ARG A 213 12.25 20.98 19.12
N GLN A 214 13.35 21.43 19.72
CA GLN A 214 14.35 22.25 19.03
C GLN A 214 15.10 21.45 17.95
N ARG A 215 15.55 20.23 18.26
CA ARG A 215 16.18 19.35 17.26
C ARG A 215 15.31 19.09 16.03
N LEU A 216 14.01 18.90 16.24
CA LEU A 216 13.08 18.72 15.13
C LEU A 216 12.98 19.98 14.26
N LYS A 217 12.99 21.17 14.87
CA LYS A 217 13.02 22.45 14.12
C LYS A 217 14.31 22.60 13.33
N ASP A 218 15.42 22.15 13.91
CA ASP A 218 16.74 22.18 13.29
C ASP A 218 16.95 21.03 12.28
N GLN A 219 15.91 20.22 12.02
CA GLN A 219 15.92 19.07 11.10
C GLN A 219 17.00 18.03 11.43
N GLN A 220 17.37 17.91 12.70
CA GLN A 220 18.31 16.91 13.20
C GLN A 220 17.56 15.62 13.53
N TYR A 221 17.36 14.79 12.51
CA TYR A 221 16.72 13.48 12.64
C TYR A 221 17.63 12.48 13.37
N LEU A 222 17.01 11.48 14.01
CA LEU A 222 17.68 10.42 14.75
C LEU A 222 17.38 9.08 14.09
N SER A 223 18.37 8.20 13.97
CA SER A 223 18.13 6.84 13.49
C SER A 223 17.67 5.95 14.64
N CYS A 224 16.73 5.04 14.39
CA CYS A 224 16.36 4.03 15.37
C CYS A 224 17.51 3.06 15.66
N SER A 225 18.39 2.81 14.66
CA SER A 225 19.55 1.92 14.78
C SER A 225 20.58 2.36 15.83
N ASP A 226 20.62 3.65 16.16
CA ASP A 226 21.61 4.19 17.08
C ASP A 226 21.29 3.88 18.55
N PHE A 227 20.08 3.34 18.80
CA PHE A 227 19.51 3.11 20.13
C PHE A 227 18.87 1.71 20.27
N GLU A 228 19.10 0.81 19.29
CA GLU A 228 18.80 -0.64 19.36
C GLU A 228 20.04 -1.43 19.81
#